data_AF-A0A1Q7ZN41-F1
#
_entry.id   AF-A0A1Q7ZN41-F1
#
_cell.length_a   1.000
_cell.length_b   1.000
_cell.length_c   1.000
_cell.angle_alpha   90.00
_cell.angle_beta   90.00
_cell.angle_gamma   90.00
#
_symmetry.space_group_name_H-M   'P 1'
#
loop_
_entity.id
_entity.type
_entity.pdbx_description
1 polymer ?
#
loop_
_entity_poly.entity_id
_entity_poly.type
_entity_poly.pdbx_seq_one_letter_code
_entity_poly.pdbx_strand_id
1 'polypeptide(L)'
;MVSFKRELWQNSSPAVRLAVISLVLCGLVFPLVITGIAQVFLPSQANGSLVQLHGKNVGSSLIAQNFSLPIFFHPRNDSASGVDPDITVQDAYSQITRISTATGIPMDMLQQIVDQNEEGTFWIFGTQYVNVLRLNLVLIQTNNSAYKAFQ
;
A
#
# COMPACT_ATOMS: atom_id res chain seq x y z
N MET A 1 31.06 42.62 31.66
CA MET A 1 30.50 41.26 31.77
C MET A 1 28.97 41.23 31.93
N VAL A 2 28.34 42.14 32.71
CA VAL A 2 26.87 42.19 32.91
C VAL A 2 26.06 42.62 31.67
N SER A 3 26.59 43.54 30.83
CA SER A 3 25.92 43.99 29.59
C SER A 3 25.74 42.87 28.57
N PHE A 4 26.80 42.06 28.37
CA PHE A 4 26.82 40.95 27.42
C PHE A 4 25.78 39.86 27.73
N LYS A 5 25.56 39.55 29.01
CA LYS A 5 24.54 38.57 29.44
C LYS A 5 23.11 39.07 29.17
N ARG A 6 22.86 40.39 29.27
CA ARG A 6 21.55 41.00 28.98
C ARG A 6 21.25 41.03 27.49
N GLU A 7 22.22 41.40 26.65
CA GLU A 7 22.08 41.39 25.18
C GLU A 7 21.88 39.97 24.63
N LEU A 8 22.64 38.99 25.13
CA LEU A 8 22.41 37.58 24.79
C LEU A 8 20.99 37.13 25.14
N TRP A 9 20.48 37.47 26.32
CA TRP A 9 19.13 37.09 26.73
C TRP A 9 18.03 37.78 25.88
N GLN A 10 18.22 39.06 25.57
CA GLN A 10 17.27 39.81 24.74
C GLN A 10 17.22 39.29 23.30
N ASN A 11 18.36 38.87 22.73
CA ASN A 11 18.42 38.36 21.36
C ASN A 11 17.98 36.90 21.24
N SER A 12 18.19 36.06 22.27
CA SER A 12 17.79 34.65 22.24
C SER A 12 16.29 34.44 22.53
N SER A 13 15.62 35.34 23.25
CA SER A 13 14.20 35.19 23.60
C SER A 13 13.25 35.12 22.38
N PRO A 14 13.35 36.02 21.36
CA PRO A 14 12.54 35.90 20.15
C PRO A 14 12.79 34.60 19.38
N ALA A 15 14.05 34.15 19.32
CA ALA A 15 14.42 32.89 18.65
C ALA A 15 13.78 31.68 19.34
N VAL A 16 13.83 31.62 20.69
CA VAL A 16 13.20 30.54 21.45
C VAL A 16 11.68 30.55 21.27
N ARG A 17 11.03 31.72 21.27
CA ARG A 17 9.58 31.82 21.05
C ARG A 17 9.18 31.34 19.65
N LEU A 18 9.89 31.78 18.62
CA LEU A 18 9.66 31.32 17.26
C LEU A 18 9.90 29.81 17.12
N ALA A 19 10.93 29.28 17.79
CA ALA A 19 11.18 27.84 17.82
C ALA A 19 10.03 27.06 18.47
N VAL A 20 9.51 27.54 19.61
CA VAL A 20 8.35 26.91 20.28
C VAL A 20 7.09 27.02 19.43
N ILE A 21 6.81 28.18 18.83
CA ILE A 21 5.66 28.36 17.94
C ILE A 21 5.77 27.41 16.74
N SER A 22 6.95 27.34 16.10
CA SER A 22 7.19 26.44 14.98
C SER A 22 7.05 24.97 15.39
N LEU A 23 7.56 24.58 16.56
CA LEU A 23 7.42 23.24 17.10
C LEU A 23 5.95 22.86 17.32
N VAL A 24 5.16 23.75 17.94
CA VAL A 24 3.74 23.50 18.19
C VAL A 24 2.96 23.47 16.88
N LEU A 25 3.22 24.42 15.98
CA LEU A 25 2.51 24.51 14.72
C LEU A 25 2.80 23.32 13.82
N CYS A 26 4.08 23.00 13.57
CA CYS A 26 4.47 21.92 12.67
C CYS A 26 4.43 20.53 13.33
N GLY A 27 4.66 20.44 14.63
CA GLY A 27 4.75 19.17 15.36
C GLY A 27 3.44 18.70 15.99
N LEU A 28 2.46 19.59 16.16
CA LEU A 28 1.17 19.24 16.79
C LEU A 28 -0.02 19.72 15.97
N VAL A 29 -0.12 21.02 15.67
CA VAL A 29 -1.31 21.57 15.00
C VAL A 29 -1.44 21.00 13.60
N PHE A 30 -0.38 21.06 12.79
CA PHE A 30 -0.37 20.55 11.42
C PHE A 30 -0.71 19.05 11.33
N PRO A 31 -0.02 18.12 12.03
CA PRO A 31 -0.34 16.70 11.90
C PRO A 31 -1.75 16.39 12.38
N LEU A 32 -2.25 16.99 13.47
CA LEU A 32 -3.62 16.74 13.94
C LEU A 32 -4.67 17.24 12.96
N VAL A 33 -4.47 18.41 12.34
CA VAL A 33 -5.39 18.94 11.33
C VAL A 33 -5.39 18.03 10.10
N ILE A 34 -4.22 17.67 9.57
CA ILE A 34 -4.13 16.80 8.39
C ILE A 34 -4.70 15.41 8.68
N THR A 35 -4.38 14.80 9.82
CA THR A 35 -4.95 13.51 10.22
C THR A 35 -6.47 13.61 10.39
N GLY A 36 -6.98 14.67 11.02
CA GLY A 36 -8.42 14.87 11.17
C GLY A 36 -9.14 14.97 9.81
N ILE A 37 -8.59 15.76 8.88
CA ILE A 37 -9.12 15.88 7.51
C ILE A 37 -9.06 14.51 6.81
N ALA A 38 -7.92 13.81 6.88
CA ALA A 38 -7.75 12.51 6.24
C ALA A 38 -8.75 11.47 6.78
N GLN A 39 -9.01 11.45 8.08
CA GLN A 39 -9.99 10.52 8.68
C GLN A 39 -11.43 10.82 8.25
N VAL A 40 -11.78 12.08 7.99
CA VAL A 40 -13.12 12.47 7.53
C VAL A 40 -13.34 12.13 6.06
N PHE A 41 -12.38 12.45 5.19
CA PHE A 41 -12.56 12.34 3.74
C PHE A 41 -12.02 11.04 3.14
N LEU A 42 -10.95 10.48 3.72
CA LEU A 42 -10.20 9.33 3.18
C LEU A 42 -9.89 8.30 4.28
N PRO A 43 -10.91 7.80 5.02
CA PRO A 43 -10.67 6.94 6.18
C PRO A 43 -9.98 5.63 5.79
N SER A 44 -10.27 5.04 4.63
CA SER A 44 -9.63 3.78 4.24
C SER A 44 -8.13 3.97 4.00
N GLN A 45 -7.71 5.04 3.34
CA GLN A 45 -6.30 5.36 3.07
C GLN A 45 -5.58 5.84 4.34
N ALA A 46 -6.24 6.66 5.16
CA ALA A 46 -5.68 7.16 6.42
C ALA A 46 -5.37 6.02 7.41
N ASN A 47 -6.14 4.93 7.34
CA ASN A 47 -5.93 3.73 8.15
C ASN A 47 -5.12 2.64 7.43
N GLY A 48 -4.46 2.96 6.31
CA GLY A 48 -3.49 2.09 5.65
C GLY A 48 -4.06 1.16 4.56
N SER A 49 -5.22 1.46 3.99
CA SER A 49 -5.85 0.73 2.88
C SER A 49 -5.97 -0.78 3.15
N LEU A 50 -6.49 -1.12 4.33
CA LEU A 50 -6.63 -2.49 4.78
C LEU A 50 -7.58 -3.30 3.87
N VAL A 51 -7.18 -4.53 3.56
CA VAL A 51 -7.96 -5.48 2.76
C VAL A 51 -8.47 -6.59 3.66
N GLN A 52 -9.74 -6.97 3.46
CA GLN A 52 -10.44 -7.94 4.29
C GLN A 52 -10.83 -9.17 3.49
N LEU A 53 -10.75 -10.34 4.15
CA LEU A 53 -11.29 -11.60 3.67
C LEU A 53 -12.15 -12.19 4.81
N HIS A 54 -13.42 -12.46 4.54
CA HIS A 54 -14.37 -13.01 5.52
C HIS A 54 -14.45 -12.20 6.84
N GLY A 55 -14.39 -10.87 6.75
CA GLY A 55 -14.46 -9.97 7.91
C GLY A 55 -13.17 -9.91 8.75
N LYS A 56 -12.10 -10.59 8.33
CA LYS A 56 -10.78 -10.52 8.94
C LYS A 56 -9.84 -9.65 8.11
N ASN A 57 -9.09 -8.77 8.76
CA ASN A 57 -8.03 -8.00 8.12
C ASN A 57 -6.89 -8.95 7.72
N VAL A 58 -6.64 -9.10 6.42
CA VAL A 58 -5.61 -10.00 5.87
C VAL A 58 -4.37 -9.26 5.38
N GLY A 59 -4.42 -7.93 5.29
CA GLY A 59 -3.27 -7.11 4.92
C GLY A 59 -3.67 -5.71 4.47
N SER A 60 -2.78 -5.08 3.70
CA SER A 60 -2.99 -3.78 3.06
C SER A 60 -2.78 -3.92 1.56
N SER A 61 -3.52 -3.16 0.76
CA SER A 61 -3.28 -3.09 -0.68
C SER A 61 -1.94 -2.42 -1.03
N LEU A 62 -1.30 -1.75 -0.07
CA LEU A 62 -0.05 -1.01 -0.26
C LEU A 62 1.20 -1.82 0.08
N ILE A 63 1.04 -3.05 0.58
CA ILE A 63 2.16 -3.87 1.08
C ILE A 63 2.14 -5.24 0.44
N ALA A 64 3.25 -5.60 -0.20
CA ALA A 64 3.46 -6.94 -0.73
C ALA A 64 3.44 -7.99 0.38
N GLN A 65 2.80 -9.12 0.10
CA GLN A 65 2.88 -10.31 0.95
C GLN A 65 3.72 -11.38 0.27
N ASN A 66 4.39 -12.19 1.08
CA ASN A 66 5.15 -13.32 0.56
C ASN A 66 4.19 -14.48 0.22
N PHE A 67 3.96 -14.68 -1.08
CA PHE A 67 3.25 -15.84 -1.61
C PHE A 67 4.27 -16.84 -2.14
N SER A 68 4.36 -18.03 -1.52
CA SER A 68 5.31 -19.07 -1.93
C SER A 68 4.66 -20.23 -2.69
N LEU A 69 3.36 -20.45 -2.52
CA LEU A 69 2.66 -21.57 -3.14
C LEU A 69 2.47 -21.35 -4.64
N PRO A 70 2.56 -22.40 -5.48
CA PRO A 70 2.43 -22.30 -6.94
C PRO A 70 1.03 -21.90 -7.42
N ILE A 71 0.04 -21.97 -6.52
CA ILE A 71 -1.37 -21.62 -6.77
C ILE A 71 -1.62 -20.10 -6.71
N PHE A 72 -0.67 -19.28 -6.24
CA PHE A 72 -0.87 -17.84 -6.08
C PHE A 72 0.00 -17.04 -7.04
N PHE A 73 -0.46 -15.86 -7.46
CA PHE A 73 0.40 -14.87 -8.07
C PHE A 73 1.49 -14.43 -7.08
N HIS A 74 2.71 -14.26 -7.59
CA HIS A 74 3.90 -13.92 -6.82
C HIS A 74 4.30 -12.48 -7.11
N PRO A 75 4.66 -11.68 -6.08
CA PRO A 75 5.19 -10.35 -6.26
C PRO A 75 6.63 -10.40 -6.79
N ARG A 76 7.15 -9.24 -7.21
CA ARG A 76 8.55 -9.12 -7.61
C ARG A 76 9.48 -9.27 -6.40
N ASN A 77 10.53 -10.05 -6.57
CA ASN A 77 11.59 -10.26 -5.56
C ASN A 77 12.55 -9.06 -5.47
N ASP A 78 12.72 -8.28 -6.55
CA ASP A 78 13.73 -7.23 -6.67
C ASP A 78 13.14 -5.82 -6.78
N SER A 79 12.21 -5.45 -5.89
CA SER A 79 11.72 -4.05 -5.84
C SER A 79 12.60 -3.17 -4.95
N ALA A 80 12.76 -1.89 -5.33
CA ALA A 80 13.54 -0.91 -4.59
C ALA A 80 13.03 -0.68 -3.16
N SER A 81 11.71 -0.82 -2.94
CA SER A 81 11.10 -0.73 -1.61
C SER A 81 11.17 -2.03 -0.81
N GLY A 82 11.40 -3.17 -1.49
CA GLY A 82 11.29 -4.51 -0.92
C GLY A 82 9.87 -4.96 -0.55
N VAL A 83 8.85 -4.13 -0.80
CA VAL A 83 7.45 -4.37 -0.37
C VAL A 83 6.42 -3.97 -1.43
N ASP A 84 6.82 -3.94 -2.70
CA ASP A 84 5.98 -3.52 -3.83
C ASP A 84 4.85 -4.50 -4.11
N PRO A 85 3.59 -4.10 -3.87
CA PRO A 85 2.44 -4.98 -4.02
C PRO A 85 2.04 -5.21 -5.47
N ASP A 86 2.61 -4.43 -6.40
CA ASP A 86 2.15 -4.35 -7.77
C ASP A 86 3.15 -5.02 -8.72
N ILE A 87 2.61 -5.68 -9.75
CA ILE A 87 3.39 -6.25 -10.86
C ILE A 87 2.81 -5.75 -12.18
N THR A 88 3.62 -5.79 -13.23
CA THR A 88 3.09 -5.45 -14.56
C THR A 88 2.07 -6.50 -14.99
N VAL A 89 1.11 -6.10 -15.82
CA VAL A 89 0.11 -7.02 -16.39
C VAL A 89 0.79 -8.16 -17.15
N GLN A 90 1.89 -7.86 -17.86
CA GLN A 90 2.69 -8.85 -18.56
C GLN A 90 3.35 -9.86 -17.60
N ASP A 91 3.85 -9.40 -16.45
CA ASP A 91 4.40 -10.29 -15.43
C ASP A 91 3.32 -11.21 -14.85
N ALA A 92 2.10 -10.70 -14.64
CA ALA A 92 0.97 -11.52 -14.21
C ALA A 92 0.64 -12.60 -15.25
N TYR A 93 0.60 -12.25 -16.53
CA TYR A 93 0.39 -13.20 -17.62
C TYR A 93 1.45 -14.29 -17.69
N SER A 94 2.71 -13.97 -17.43
CA SER A 94 3.78 -14.96 -17.40
C SER A 94 3.57 -16.06 -16.34
N GLN A 95 2.81 -15.78 -15.28
CA GLN A 95 2.56 -16.70 -14.18
C GLN A 95 1.32 -17.59 -14.39
N ILE A 96 0.44 -17.24 -15.34
CA ILE A 96 -0.84 -17.93 -15.57
C ILE A 96 -0.64 -19.41 -15.86
N THR A 97 0.32 -19.77 -16.72
CA THR A 97 0.60 -21.16 -17.08
C THR A 97 0.87 -22.04 -15.87
N ARG A 98 1.69 -21.53 -14.93
CA ARG A 98 2.03 -22.23 -13.69
C ARG A 98 0.81 -22.37 -12.78
N ILE A 99 0.05 -21.28 -12.58
CA ILE A 99 -1.12 -21.27 -11.69
C ILE A 99 -2.21 -22.19 -12.25
N SER A 100 -2.49 -22.13 -13.54
CA SER A 100 -3.45 -23.01 -14.24
C SER A 100 -3.08 -24.48 -14.03
N THR A 101 -1.80 -24.83 -14.22
CA THR A 101 -1.31 -26.20 -14.03
C THR A 101 -1.44 -26.68 -12.58
N ALA A 102 -1.23 -25.79 -11.60
CA ALA A 102 -1.29 -26.12 -10.18
C ALA A 102 -2.73 -26.19 -9.63
N THR A 103 -3.67 -25.44 -10.20
CA THR A 103 -5.03 -25.24 -9.65
C THR A 103 -6.12 -25.91 -10.48
N GLY A 104 -5.84 -26.24 -11.74
CA GLY A 104 -6.82 -26.66 -12.73
C GLY A 104 -7.74 -25.53 -13.22
N ILE A 105 -7.49 -24.28 -12.86
CA ILE A 105 -8.26 -23.13 -13.37
C ILE A 105 -7.90 -22.92 -14.85
N PRO A 106 -8.89 -22.76 -15.75
CA PRO A 106 -8.65 -22.45 -17.15
C PRO A 106 -7.84 -21.14 -17.34
N MET A 107 -6.91 -21.14 -18.31
CA MET A 107 -6.02 -19.99 -18.54
C MET A 107 -6.77 -18.72 -18.97
N ASP A 108 -7.84 -18.87 -19.74
CA ASP A 108 -8.76 -17.81 -20.15
C ASP A 108 -9.44 -17.15 -18.94
N MET A 109 -9.88 -17.94 -17.96
CA MET A 109 -10.44 -17.42 -16.72
C MET A 109 -9.39 -16.64 -15.91
N LEU A 110 -8.15 -17.12 -15.85
CA LEU A 110 -7.05 -16.40 -15.18
C LEU A 110 -6.69 -15.10 -15.90
N GLN A 111 -6.70 -15.07 -17.23
CA GLN A 111 -6.50 -13.85 -18.02
C GLN A 111 -7.59 -12.83 -17.72
N GLN A 112 -8.85 -13.27 -17.73
CA GLN A 112 -9.99 -12.41 -17.41
C GLN A 112 -9.90 -11.82 -15.99
N ILE A 113 -9.42 -12.60 -15.01
CA ILE A 113 -9.20 -12.09 -13.64
C ILE A 113 -8.13 -10.98 -13.63
N VAL A 114 -7.04 -11.15 -14.37
CA VAL A 114 -5.98 -10.14 -14.49
C VAL A 114 -6.53 -8.87 -15.16
N ASP A 115 -7.22 -9.01 -16.30
CA ASP A 115 -7.83 -7.89 -17.04
C ASP A 115 -8.83 -7.10 -16.18
N GLN A 116 -9.65 -7.77 -15.37
CA GLN A 116 -10.64 -7.13 -14.52
C GLN A 116 -10.05 -6.37 -13.32
N ASN A 117 -8.82 -6.70 -12.93
CA ASN A 117 -8.13 -6.10 -11.80
C ASN A 117 -6.96 -5.20 -12.26
N GLU A 118 -6.94 -4.86 -13.55
CA GLU A 118 -5.97 -3.92 -14.11
C GLU A 118 -6.20 -2.52 -13.56
N GLU A 119 -5.15 -1.97 -12.97
CA GLU A 119 -5.10 -0.60 -12.48
C GLU A 119 -4.28 0.24 -13.45
N GLY A 120 -4.90 1.32 -13.93
CA GLY A 120 -4.29 2.28 -14.82
C GLY A 120 -3.89 3.53 -14.05
N THR A 121 -2.67 4.00 -14.28
CA THR A 121 -2.38 5.42 -14.05
C THR A 121 -2.88 6.19 -15.28
N PHE A 122 -3.28 7.45 -15.09
CA PHE A 122 -3.79 8.32 -16.15
C PHE A 122 -2.95 8.21 -17.43
N TRP A 123 -3.54 8.17 -18.62
CA TRP A 123 -2.95 7.63 -19.87
C TRP A 123 -1.56 8.15 -20.30
N ILE A 124 -1.06 9.26 -19.74
CA ILE A 124 0.29 9.82 -20.00
C ILE A 124 1.33 9.43 -18.93
N PHE A 125 0.92 8.76 -17.86
CA PHE A 125 1.74 8.45 -16.71
C PHE A 125 1.73 6.93 -16.48
N GLY A 126 2.89 6.30 -16.56
CA GLY A 126 3.09 4.92 -16.11
C GLY A 126 2.53 3.82 -17.01
N THR A 127 2.90 2.58 -16.67
CA THR A 127 2.40 1.35 -17.28
C THR A 127 1.22 0.82 -16.46
N GLN A 128 0.35 0.04 -17.10
CA GLN A 128 -0.71 -0.68 -16.40
C GLN A 128 -0.13 -1.74 -15.46
N TYR A 129 -0.75 -1.92 -14.30
CA TYR A 129 -0.28 -2.81 -13.25
C TYR A 129 -1.44 -3.52 -12.59
N VAL A 130 -1.12 -4.56 -11.82
CA VAL A 130 -2.10 -5.32 -11.02
C VAL A 130 -1.57 -5.55 -9.63
N ASN A 131 -2.47 -5.47 -8.65
CA ASN A 131 -2.13 -5.70 -7.26
C ASN A 131 -2.18 -7.20 -6.92
N VAL A 132 -1.05 -7.75 -6.48
CA VAL A 132 -0.90 -9.20 -6.24
C VAL A 132 -1.82 -9.71 -5.13
N LEU A 133 -1.97 -8.94 -4.04
CA LEU A 133 -2.86 -9.33 -2.94
C LEU A 133 -4.32 -9.39 -3.42
N ARG A 134 -4.77 -8.38 -4.19
CA ARG A 134 -6.14 -8.37 -4.73
C ARG A 134 -6.41 -9.55 -5.65
N LEU A 135 -5.49 -9.84 -6.59
CA LEU A 135 -5.61 -11.00 -7.48
C LEU A 135 -5.73 -12.31 -6.70
N ASN A 136 -4.88 -12.51 -5.70
CA ASN A 136 -4.90 -13.73 -4.89
C ASN A 136 -6.17 -13.86 -4.04
N LEU A 137 -6.76 -12.76 -3.60
CA LEU A 137 -8.05 -12.79 -2.90
C LEU A 137 -9.21 -13.19 -3.83
N VAL A 138 -9.21 -12.71 -5.08
CA VAL A 138 -10.18 -13.14 -6.10
C VAL A 138 -10.07 -14.65 -6.35
N LEU A 139 -8.84 -15.16 -6.42
CA LEU A 139 -8.59 -16.61 -6.54
C LEU A 139 -9.14 -17.39 -5.34
N ILE A 140 -8.92 -16.92 -4.10
CA ILE A 140 -9.42 -17.59 -2.89
C ILE A 140 -10.95 -17.62 -2.84
N GLN A 141 -11.59 -16.55 -3.29
CA GLN A 141 -13.05 -16.44 -3.36
C GLN A 141 -13.65 -17.30 -4.48
N THR A 142 -12.83 -17.78 -5.42
CA THR A 142 -13.26 -18.74 -6.42
C THR A 142 -13.54 -20.07 -5.71
N ASN A 143 -14.68 -20.72 -5.97
CA ASN A 143 -15.05 -22.02 -5.39
C ASN A 143 -14.21 -23.20 -5.98
N ASN A 144 -12.90 -23.01 -6.08
CA ASN A 144 -11.96 -23.99 -6.56
C ASN A 144 -11.37 -24.76 -5.37
N SER A 145 -11.22 -26.08 -5.52
CA SER A 145 -10.68 -26.96 -4.49
C SER A 145 -9.29 -26.58 -4.00
N ALA A 146 -8.46 -25.94 -4.85
CA ALA A 146 -7.10 -25.53 -4.52
C ALA A 146 -7.03 -24.48 -3.40
N TYR A 147 -8.09 -23.67 -3.21
CA TYR A 147 -8.10 -22.59 -2.21
C TYR A 147 -8.99 -22.85 -0.99
N LYS A 148 -9.61 -24.04 -0.88
CA LYS A 148 -10.50 -24.37 0.25
C LYS A 148 -9.88 -24.18 1.63
N ALA A 149 -8.56 -24.31 1.75
CA ALA A 149 -7.85 -24.11 3.02
C ALA A 149 -7.77 -22.63 3.46
N PHE A 150 -8.07 -21.68 2.56
CA PHE A 150 -7.98 -20.24 2.78
C PHE A 150 -9.35 -19.55 2.84
N GLN A 151 -10.43 -20.32 2.69
CA GLN A 151 -11.81 -19.84 2.83
C GLN A 151 -12.21 -19.87 4.31
#